data_AF-A0A1N7FUC2-F1
#
_entry.id   AF-A0A1N7FUC2-F1
#
_cell.length_a   1.000
_cell.length_b   1.000
_cell.length_c   1.000
_cell.angle_alpha   90.00
_cell.angle_beta   90.00
_cell.angle_gamma   90.00
#
_symmetry.space_group_name_H-M   'P 1'
#
loop_
_entity.id
_entity.type
_entity.pdbx_description
1 polymer ?
#
loop_
_entity_poly.entity_id
_entity_poly.type
_entity_poly.pdbx_seq_one_letter_code
_entity_poly.pdbx_strand_id
1 'polypeptide(L)' 'MGGTMAVSADLAKLLDREYEDKTLDEIIKAPVDALAGVSAEDAELLKKAFHIKTVGDLGRNKFFRAATALVDLTDSKK' A
#
# COMPACT_ATOMS: atom_id res chain seq x y z
N MET A 1 10.09 28.07 -3.43
CA MET A 1 9.65 27.24 -2.30
C MET A 1 8.42 26.46 -2.74
N GLY A 2 8.62 25.30 -3.37
CA GLY A 2 7.52 24.43 -3.79
C GLY A 2 7.04 23.65 -2.57
N GLY A 3 5.78 23.79 -2.21
CA GLY A 3 5.18 23.09 -1.09
C GLY A 3 5.43 21.59 -1.21
N THR A 4 6.11 21.03 -0.23
CA THR A 4 5.99 19.62 0.11
C THR A 4 4.51 19.38 0.36
N MET A 5 3.79 18.90 -0.65
CA MET A 5 2.42 18.43 -0.50
C MET A 5 2.45 17.46 0.66
N ALA A 6 1.87 17.88 1.78
CA ALA A 6 1.63 17.00 2.89
C ALA A 6 0.76 15.89 2.34
N VAL A 7 1.36 14.73 2.06
CA VAL A 7 0.62 13.48 1.95
C VAL A 7 0.23 13.14 3.41
N SER A 8 -0.61 14.00 3.98
CA SER A 8 -1.33 13.82 5.25
C SER A 8 -2.82 13.68 4.96
N ALA A 9 -3.25 13.96 3.72
CA ALA A 9 -4.60 13.67 3.26
C ALA A 9 -4.72 12.15 3.05
N ASP A 10 -5.36 11.50 4.02
CA ASP A 10 -5.96 10.16 3.95
C ASP A 10 -5.05 8.92 4.04
N LEU A 11 -3.72 9.04 4.25
CA LEU A 11 -2.92 7.87 4.65
C LEU A 11 -3.43 7.23 5.94
N ALA A 12 -3.92 8.04 6.88
CA ALA A 12 -4.54 7.56 8.11
C ALA A 12 -5.78 6.66 7.90
N LYS A 13 -6.46 6.76 6.75
CA LYS A 13 -7.58 5.86 6.41
C LYS A 13 -7.14 4.58 5.71
N LEU A 14 -5.91 4.57 5.19
CA LEU A 14 -5.34 3.47 4.43
C LEU A 14 -4.37 2.63 5.28
N LEU A 15 -3.91 3.18 6.41
CA LEU A 15 -2.98 2.56 7.33
C LEU A 15 -3.68 2.20 8.63
N ASP A 16 -3.23 1.14 9.27
CA ASP A 16 -3.65 0.82 10.62
C ASP A 16 -3.23 1.95 11.58
N ARG A 17 -4.01 2.17 12.64
CA ARG A 17 -3.77 3.21 13.66
C ARG A 17 -2.35 3.18 14.21
N GLU A 18 -1.75 2.00 14.32
CA GLU A 18 -0.37 1.84 14.81
C GLU A 18 0.71 2.36 13.84
N TYR A 19 0.34 2.67 12.60
CA TYR A 19 1.24 3.11 11.54
C TYR A 19 0.92 4.51 11.00
N GLU A 20 -0.13 5.17 11.49
CA GLU A 20 -0.52 6.54 11.07
C GLU A 20 0.55 7.59 11.41
N ASP A 21 1.24 7.43 12.55
CA ASP A 21 2.29 8.34 13.02
C ASP A 21 3.68 8.02 12.45
N LYS A 22 3.81 6.99 11.62
CA LYS A 22 5.10 6.58 11.04
C LYS A 22 5.41 7.32 9.76
N THR A 23 6.70 7.39 9.47
CA THR A 23 7.16 7.99 8.21
C THR A 23 6.86 7.08 7.02
N LEU A 24 6.71 7.66 5.82
CA LEU A 24 6.48 6.89 4.58
C LEU A 24 7.54 5.80 4.36
N ASP A 25 8.81 6.08 4.69
CA ASP A 25 9.90 5.12 4.59
C ASP A 25 9.73 3.91 5.54
N GLU A 26 9.17 4.15 6.72
CA GLU A 26 8.84 3.09 7.68
C GLU A 26 7.62 2.30 7.24
N ILE A 27 6.59 2.97 6.73
CA ILE A 27 5.37 2.34 6.20
C ILE A 27 5.71 1.42 5.02
N ILE A 28 6.58 1.86 4.10
CA ILE A 28 7.00 1.04 2.95
C ILE A 28 7.78 -0.21 3.40
N LYS A 29 8.49 -0.14 4.52
CA LYS A 29 9.20 -1.28 5.12
C LYS A 29 8.33 -2.10 6.08
N ALA A 30 7.19 -1.56 6.48
CA ALA A 30 6.23 -2.22 7.34
C ALA A 30 5.58 -3.40 6.60
N PRO A 31 5.12 -4.41 7.35
CA PRO A 31 4.42 -5.53 6.76
C PRO A 31 3.07 -5.10 6.18
N VAL A 32 2.49 -5.92 5.28
CA VAL A 32 1.24 -5.54 4.60
C VAL A 32 0.02 -5.45 5.54
N ASP A 33 0.09 -6.03 6.75
CA ASP A 33 -0.91 -5.84 7.81
C ASP A 33 -0.93 -4.41 8.39
N ALA A 34 0.10 -3.60 8.10
CA ALA A 34 0.09 -2.18 8.41
C ALA A 34 -0.94 -1.38 7.59
N LEU A 35 -1.54 -1.99 6.55
CA LEU A 35 -2.62 -1.39 5.78
C LEU A 35 -3.96 -1.65 6.49
N ALA A 36 -4.76 -0.60 6.66
CA ALA A 36 -6.10 -0.71 7.20
C ALA A 36 -6.94 -1.70 6.39
N GLY A 37 -7.45 -2.74 7.06
CA GLY A 37 -8.28 -3.78 6.45
C GLY A 37 -7.52 -4.99 5.92
N VAL A 38 -6.19 -5.06 6.07
CA VAL A 38 -5.41 -6.28 5.85
C VAL A 38 -5.15 -6.95 7.19
N SER A 39 -5.72 -8.13 7.41
CA SER A 39 -5.46 -8.87 8.64
C SER A 39 -4.10 -9.58 8.57
N ALA A 40 -3.54 -9.97 9.73
CA ALA A 40 -2.30 -10.75 9.77
C ALA A 40 -2.39 -12.06 8.96
N GLU A 41 -3.58 -12.68 8.89
CA GLU A 41 -3.84 -13.87 8.07
C GLU A 41 -3.75 -13.58 6.57
N ASP A 42 -4.30 -12.45 6.11
CA ASP A 42 -4.21 -12.02 4.71
C ASP A 42 -2.76 -11.70 4.33
N ALA A 43 -2.03 -11.06 5.25
CA ALA A 43 -0.61 -10.77 5.09
C ALA A 43 0.22 -12.05 4.93
N GLU A 44 -0.06 -13.08 5.74
CA GLU A 44 0.55 -14.40 5.62
C GLU A 44 0.26 -15.06 4.26
N LEU A 45 -0.97 -14.97 3.77
CA LEU A 45 -1.36 -15.53 2.47
C LEU A 45 -0.68 -14.82 1.31
N LEU A 46 -0.62 -13.49 1.33
CA LEU A 46 0.10 -12.68 0.33
C LEU A 46 1.59 -13.03 0.31
N LYS A 47 2.19 -13.25 1.48
CA LYS A 47 3.57 -13.69 1.61
C LYS A 47 3.80 -15.10 1.06
N LYS A 48 2.87 -16.03 1.29
CA LYS A 48 2.97 -17.41 0.78
C LYS A 48 2.73 -17.50 -0.72
N ALA A 49 1.77 -16.75 -1.25
CA ALA A 49 1.37 -16.82 -2.65
C ALA A 49 2.26 -15.98 -3.57
N PHE A 50 2.64 -14.78 -3.15
CA PHE A 50 3.32 -13.80 -4.00
C PHE A 50 4.69 -13.36 -3.46
N HIS A 51 5.16 -13.94 -2.35
CA HIS A 51 6.39 -13.55 -1.64
C HIS A 51 6.40 -12.07 -1.21
N ILE A 52 5.23 -11.48 -1.01
CA ILE A 52 5.08 -10.09 -0.58
C ILE A 52 5.15 -10.03 0.94
N LYS A 53 6.13 -9.29 1.48
CA LYS A 53 6.30 -9.17 2.93
C LYS A 53 5.95 -7.77 3.42
N THR A 54 6.23 -6.75 2.62
CA THR A 54 6.09 -5.35 2.99
C THR A 54 5.10 -4.61 2.09
N VAL A 55 4.58 -3.48 2.57
CA VAL A 55 3.77 -2.56 1.75
C VAL A 55 4.53 -2.14 0.50
N GLY A 56 5.84 -1.93 0.62
CA GLY A 56 6.72 -1.65 -0.51
C GLY A 56 6.79 -2.78 -1.54
N ASP A 57 6.87 -4.03 -1.08
CA ASP A 57 6.87 -5.20 -1.96
C ASP A 57 5.54 -5.34 -2.69
N LEU A 58 4.42 -5.06 -2.01
CA LEU A 58 3.08 -5.08 -2.59
C LEU A 58 2.97 -4.05 -3.73
N GLY A 59 3.34 -2.80 -3.48
CA GLY A 59 3.25 -1.72 -4.47
C GLY A 59 4.23 -1.85 -5.64
N ARG A 60 5.38 -2.52 -5.44
CA ARG A 60 6.38 -2.75 -6.51
C ARG A 60 6.10 -4.03 -7.31
N ASN A 61 5.18 -4.87 -6.86
CA ASN A 61 4.88 -6.14 -7.51
C ASN A 61 4.29 -5.94 -8.91
N LYS A 62 4.86 -6.64 -9.90
CA LYS A 62 4.44 -6.55 -11.31
C LYS A 62 2.96 -6.90 -11.53
N PHE A 63 2.41 -7.85 -10.77
CA PHE A 63 1.02 -8.28 -10.92
C PHE A 63 0.04 -7.22 -10.44
N PHE A 64 0.31 -6.62 -9.27
CA PHE A 64 -0.50 -5.53 -8.73
C PHE A 64 -0.40 -4.28 -9.61
N ARG A 65 0.81 -3.91 -10.06
CA ARG A 65 0.99 -2.78 -10.98
C ARG A 65 0.26 -2.98 -12.32
N ALA A 66 0.28 -4.19 -12.86
CA ALA A 66 -0.49 -4.53 -14.06
C ALA A 66 -2.00 -4.42 -13.82
N ALA A 67 -2.49 -4.94 -12.69
CA ALA A 67 -3.90 -4.85 -12.32
C ALA A 67 -4.36 -3.39 -12.15
N THR A 68 -3.60 -2.58 -11.41
CA THR A 68 -3.86 -1.14 -11.25
C THR A 68 -3.90 -0.44 -12.61
N ALA A 69 -2.91 -0.68 -13.47
CA ALA A 69 -2.90 -0.08 -14.80
C ALA A 69 -4.13 -0.48 -15.63
N LEU A 70 -4.58 -1.73 -15.57
CA LEU A 70 -5.78 -2.18 -16.28
C LEU A 70 -7.06 -1.51 -15.76
N VAL A 71 -7.17 -1.32 -14.44
CA VAL A 71 -8.28 -0.59 -13.82
C VAL A 71 -8.24 0.89 -14.23
N ASP A 72 -7.08 1.54 -14.12
CA ASP A 72 -6.90 2.95 -14.50
C ASP A 72 -7.24 3.19 -15.98
N LEU A 73 -6.85 2.27 -16.88
CA LEU A 73 -7.21 2.32 -18.30
C LEU A 73 -8.72 2.17 -18.53
N THR A 74 -9.41 1.44 -17.66
CA THR A 74 -10.87 1.26 -17.73
C THR A 74 -11.59 2.51 -17.22
N ASP A 75 -11.14 3.09 -16.11
CA ASP A 75 -11.68 4.33 -15.55
C ASP A 75 -11.40 5.54 -16.45
N SER A 76 -10.26 5.57 -17.14
CA SER A 76 -9.91 6.62 -18.11
C SER A 76 -10.74 6.57 -19.40
N LYS A 77 -11.51 5.49 -19.64
CA LYS A 77 -12.43 5.37 -20.77
C LYS A 77 -13.83 5.92 -20.48
N LYS A 78 -14.06 6.48 -19.30
CA LYS A 78 -15.32 7.11 -18.90
C LYS A 78 -15.37 8.57 -19.30
#